data_AF-A0A6G8J4D9-F1
#
_entry.id   AF-A0A6G8J4D9-F1
#
_cell.length_a   1.000
_cell.length_b   1.000
_cell.length_c   1.000
_cell.angle_alpha   90.00
_cell.angle_beta   90.00
_cell.angle_gamma   90.00
#
_symmetry.space_group_name_H-M   'P 1'
#
loop_
_entity.id
_entity.type
_entity.pdbx_description
1 polymer ?
#
loop_
_entity_poly.entity_id
_entity_poly.type
_entity_poly.pdbx_seq_one_letter_code
_entity_poly.pdbx_strand_id
1 'polypeptide(L)'
;MSAVLQQTKQLYRKVMFVECCGVVSGTLLVLLVQNVSAALAFLLGALSSFLPQCLFIFWVFFRKKTKNTNKMAAFYRGEGLKWLATIVLMGAVLIGFPNLNVLLFFSGYFLFLICNGLLPIFLKQRT
;
A
#
# COMPACT_ATOMS: atom_id res chain seq x y z
N MET A 1 19.95 12.33 16.13
CA MET A 1 19.45 11.16 15.36
C MET A 1 20.09 11.21 13.99
N SER A 2 20.69 10.12 13.49
CA SER A 2 21.43 10.09 12.22
C SER A 2 20.58 10.64 11.05
N ALA A 3 21.12 11.61 10.30
CA ALA A 3 20.46 12.31 9.18
C ALA A 3 19.79 11.36 8.16
N VAL A 4 20.34 10.16 8.01
CA VAL A 4 19.86 9.11 7.12
C VAL A 4 18.44 8.65 7.49
N LEU A 5 18.10 8.57 8.79
CA LEU A 5 16.76 8.16 9.25
C LEU A 5 15.69 9.22 8.97
N GLN A 6 16.05 10.51 9.07
CA GLN A 6 15.13 11.60 8.75
C GLN A 6 14.86 11.68 7.24
N GLN A 7 15.90 11.47 6.42
CA GLN A 7 15.74 11.38 4.96
C GLN A 7 14.83 10.21 4.56
N THR A 8 14.99 9.02 5.16
CA THR A 8 14.10 7.88 4.83
C THR A 8 12.65 8.16 5.21
N LYS A 9 12.42 8.84 6.34
CA LYS A 9 11.07 9.22 6.79
C LYS A 9 10.41 10.24 5.85
N GLN A 10 11.15 11.22 5.37
CA GLN A 10 10.65 12.21 4.40
C GLN A 10 10.35 11.57 3.05
N LEU A 11 11.20 10.65 2.57
CA LEU A 11 10.99 9.93 1.33
C LEU A 11 9.72 9.07 1.41
N TYR A 12 9.52 8.32 2.48
CA TYR A 12 8.30 7.53 2.67
C TYR A 12 7.04 8.38 2.81
N ARG A 13 7.13 9.58 3.40
CA ARG A 13 6.00 10.52 3.43
C ARG A 13 5.62 11.00 2.03
N LYS A 14 6.61 11.25 1.15
CA LYS A 14 6.36 11.59 -0.26
C LYS A 14 5.75 10.41 -1.02
N VAL A 15 6.29 9.20 -0.83
CA VAL A 15 5.73 7.96 -1.42
C VAL A 15 4.25 7.81 -1.05
N MET A 16 3.92 7.90 0.23
CA MET A 16 2.55 7.74 0.74
C MET A 16 1.59 8.80 0.18
N PHE A 17 2.08 10.04 0.00
CA PHE A 17 1.29 11.11 -0.63
C PHE A 17 1.02 10.82 -2.11
N VAL A 18 2.05 10.38 -2.85
CA VAL A 18 1.91 10.01 -4.27
C VAL A 18 0.99 8.79 -4.44
N GLU A 19 1.10 7.78 -3.58
CA GLU A 19 0.20 6.62 -3.58
C GLU A 19 -1.24 7.05 -3.32
N CYS A 20 -1.48 7.90 -2.34
CA CYS A 20 -2.82 8.42 -2.04
C CYS A 20 -3.39 9.21 -3.23
N CYS A 21 -2.60 10.12 -3.82
CA CYS A 21 -2.99 10.82 -5.05
C CYS A 21 -3.26 9.86 -6.21
N GLY A 22 -2.48 8.79 -6.33
CA GLY A 22 -2.69 7.73 -7.29
C GLY A 22 -4.03 7.03 -7.08
N VAL A 23 -4.37 6.62 -5.85
CA VAL A 23 -5.63 5.93 -5.55
C VAL A 23 -6.82 6.81 -5.93
N VAL A 24 -6.76 8.10 -5.59
CA VAL A 24 -7.81 9.07 -5.92
C VAL A 24 -7.92 9.26 -7.42
N SER A 25 -6.82 9.51 -8.13
CA SER A 25 -6.85 9.74 -9.59
C SER A 25 -7.25 8.50 -10.37
N GLY A 26 -6.76 7.31 -9.98
CA GLY A 26 -7.13 6.04 -10.59
C GLY A 26 -8.61 5.72 -10.40
N THR A 27 -9.16 5.95 -9.21
CA THR A 27 -10.60 5.77 -8.98
C THR A 27 -11.42 6.77 -9.80
N LEU A 28 -10.98 8.03 -9.88
CA LEU A 28 -11.68 9.06 -10.66
C LEU A 28 -11.71 8.69 -12.14
N LEU A 29 -10.59 8.20 -12.69
CA LEU A 29 -10.52 7.73 -14.08
C LEU A 29 -11.48 6.56 -14.35
N VAL A 30 -11.54 5.58 -13.44
CA VAL A 30 -12.47 4.46 -13.59
C VAL A 30 -13.93 4.93 -13.50
N LEU A 31 -14.22 5.93 -12.67
CA LEU A 31 -15.55 6.53 -12.54
C LEU A 31 -15.96 7.33 -13.79
N LEU A 32 -15.00 7.92 -14.51
CA LEU A 32 -15.27 8.61 -15.78
C LEU A 32 -15.54 7.65 -16.95
N VAL A 33 -14.95 6.45 -16.91
CA VAL A 33 -15.04 5.46 -18.00
C VAL A 33 -16.13 4.42 -17.76
N GLN A 34 -16.44 4.10 -16.49
CA GLN A 34 -17.35 3.03 -16.11
C GLN A 34 -18.36 3.46 -15.04
N ASN A 35 -19.26 2.52 -14.69
CA ASN A 35 -20.27 2.71 -13.66
C ASN A 35 -19.68 2.86 -12.25
N VAL A 36 -20.42 3.50 -11.36
CA VAL A 36 -20.05 3.72 -9.94
C VAL A 36 -19.69 2.41 -9.24
N SER A 37 -20.41 1.31 -9.52
CA SER A 37 -20.11 -0.01 -8.96
C SER A 37 -18.73 -0.54 -9.36
N ALA A 38 -18.27 -0.25 -10.59
CA ALA A 38 -16.94 -0.62 -11.08
C ALA A 38 -15.85 0.24 -10.44
N ALA A 39 -16.11 1.54 -10.25
CA ALA A 39 -15.20 2.44 -9.54
C ALA A 39 -15.02 2.03 -8.07
N LEU A 40 -16.11 1.63 -7.39
CA LEU A 40 -16.06 1.10 -6.02
C LEU A 40 -15.24 -0.20 -5.96
N ALA A 41 -15.42 -1.10 -6.93
CA ALA A 41 -14.63 -2.33 -7.03
C ALA A 41 -13.13 -2.04 -7.15
N PHE A 42 -12.76 -1.11 -8.04
CA PHE A 42 -11.38 -0.69 -8.23
C PHE A 42 -10.79 -0.03 -6.97
N LEU A 43 -11.55 0.87 -6.32
CA LEU A 43 -11.13 1.56 -5.10
C LEU A 43 -10.91 0.59 -3.95
N LEU A 44 -11.78 -0.40 -3.77
CA LEU A 44 -11.61 -1.45 -2.77
C LEU A 44 -10.35 -2.29 -3.04
N GLY A 45 -10.05 -2.59 -4.31
CA GLY A 45 -8.82 -3.28 -4.71
C GLY A 45 -7.56 -2.45 -4.41
N ALA A 46 -7.60 -1.17 -4.76
CA ALA A 46 -6.52 -0.23 -4.48
C ALA A 46 -6.28 -0.06 -2.97
N LEU A 47 -7.35 0.07 -2.17
CA LEU A 47 -7.28 0.12 -0.70
C LEU A 47 -6.68 -1.14 -0.09
N SER A 48 -7.02 -2.32 -0.63
CA SER A 48 -6.47 -3.60 -0.19
C SER A 48 -4.94 -3.67 -0.36
N SER A 49 -4.37 -2.97 -1.34
CA SER A 49 -2.90 -2.84 -1.46
C SER A 49 -2.32 -1.67 -0.67
N PHE A 50 -3.06 -0.57 -0.50
CA PHE A 50 -2.59 0.65 0.17
C PHE A 50 -2.56 0.53 1.71
N LEU A 51 -3.57 -0.10 2.32
CA LEU A 51 -3.64 -0.27 3.78
C LEU A 51 -2.48 -1.10 4.35
N PRO A 52 -2.10 -2.26 3.77
CA PRO A 52 -0.95 -3.03 4.21
C PRO A 52 0.37 -2.27 4.03
N GLN A 53 0.49 -1.47 2.97
CA GLN A 53 1.64 -0.58 2.75
C GLN A 53 1.74 0.46 3.87
N CYS A 54 0.63 1.13 4.20
CA CYS A 54 0.57 2.09 5.31
C CYS A 54 0.93 1.45 6.65
N LEU A 55 0.39 0.26 6.93
CA LEU A 55 0.69 -0.50 8.14
C LEU A 55 2.16 -0.89 8.22
N PHE A 56 2.76 -1.32 7.10
CA PHE A 56 4.19 -1.62 7.05
C PHE A 56 5.05 -0.39 7.35
N ILE A 57 4.76 0.75 6.73
CA ILE A 57 5.47 2.02 6.97
C ILE A 57 5.34 2.42 8.43
N PHE A 58 4.12 2.38 8.97
CA PHE A 58 3.88 2.68 10.38
C PHE A 58 4.66 1.72 11.29
N TRP A 59 4.63 0.42 11.01
CA TRP A 59 5.33 -0.58 11.82
C TRP A 59 6.85 -0.41 11.76
N VAL A 60 7.42 -0.11 10.60
CA VAL A 60 8.87 0.06 10.39
C VAL A 60 9.39 1.35 11.04
N PHE A 61 8.64 2.46 10.95
CA PHE A 61 9.09 3.76 11.45
C PHE A 61 8.66 4.07 12.89
N PHE A 62 7.52 3.56 13.35
CA PHE A 62 6.95 3.88 14.67
C PHE A 62 7.30 2.83 15.74
N ARG A 63 7.69 1.60 15.36
CA ARG A 63 8.21 0.64 16.33
C ARG A 63 9.55 1.16 16.86
N LYS A 64 9.55 1.61 18.13
CA LYS A 64 10.76 1.97 18.88
C LYS A 64 11.81 0.89 18.63
N LYS A 65 13.00 1.28 18.17
CA LYS A 65 14.16 0.40 18.03
C LYS A 65 14.42 -0.28 19.37
N THR A 66 13.84 -1.46 19.61
CA THR A 66 14.24 -2.30 20.72
C THR A 66 15.70 -2.66 20.46
N LYS A 67 16.54 -2.26 21.40
CA LYS A 67 18.00 -2.15 21.33
C LYS A 67 18.75 -3.46 20.98
N ASN A 68 18.04 -4.56 20.72
CA ASN A 68 18.59 -5.91 20.61
C ASN A 68 17.82 -6.86 19.68
N THR A 69 17.08 -6.36 18.68
CA THR A 69 16.46 -7.23 17.66
C THR A 69 17.28 -7.22 16.38
N ASN A 70 17.68 -8.42 15.94
CA ASN A 70 18.35 -8.68 14.66
C ASN A 70 17.61 -7.93 13.53
N LYS A 71 18.28 -6.95 12.90
CA LYS A 71 17.65 -6.03 11.92
C LYS A 71 16.96 -6.77 10.76
N MET A 72 17.51 -7.91 10.35
CA MET A 72 16.93 -8.79 9.33
C MET A 72 15.61 -9.44 9.78
N ALA A 73 15.54 -9.93 11.02
CA ALA A 73 14.32 -10.58 11.54
C ALA A 73 13.16 -9.60 11.73
N ALA A 74 13.46 -8.34 12.07
CA ALA A 74 12.46 -7.28 12.16
C ALA A 74 11.89 -6.92 10.77
N PHE A 75 12.75 -6.92 9.73
CA PHE A 75 12.35 -6.68 8.35
C PHE A 75 11.43 -7.78 7.83
N TYR A 76 11.82 -9.05 8.03
CA TYR A 76 11.04 -10.21 7.59
C TYR A 76 9.67 -10.29 8.30
N ARG A 77 9.62 -9.95 9.60
CA ARG A 77 8.34 -9.82 10.33
C ARG A 77 7.47 -8.69 9.78
N GLY A 78 8.07 -7.58 9.33
CA GLY A 78 7.34 -6.49 8.70
C GLY A 78 6.74 -6.92 7.36
N GLU A 79 7.51 -7.58 6.51
CA GLU A 79 7.01 -8.09 5.23
C GLU A 79 5.92 -9.15 5.42
N GLY A 80 6.12 -10.09 6.35
CA GLY A 80 5.10 -11.07 6.69
C GLY A 80 3.80 -10.45 7.20
N LEU A 81 3.88 -9.40 8.02
CA LEU A 81 2.71 -8.67 8.51
C LEU A 81 1.98 -7.94 7.37
N LYS A 82 2.72 -7.39 6.41
CA LYS A 82 2.15 -6.78 5.21
C LYS A 82 1.35 -7.82 4.42
N TRP A 83 1.93 -8.98 4.13
CA TRP A 83 1.25 -10.05 3.40
C TRP A 83 -0.01 -10.57 4.14
N LEU A 84 0.09 -10.80 5.45
CA LEU A 84 -1.05 -11.20 6.28
C LEU A 84 -2.18 -10.17 6.24
N ALA A 85 -1.85 -8.89 6.41
CA ALA A 85 -2.83 -7.80 6.35
C ALA A 85 -3.52 -7.75 4.99
N THR A 86 -2.77 -7.93 3.89
CA THR A 86 -3.32 -7.96 2.55
C THR A 86 -4.30 -9.12 2.36
N ILE A 87 -3.94 -10.34 2.79
CA ILE A 87 -4.81 -11.53 2.65
C ILE A 87 -6.11 -11.33 3.44
N VAL A 88 -6.03 -10.81 4.66
CA VAL A 88 -7.19 -10.56 5.52
C VAL A 88 -8.11 -9.49 4.91
N LEU A 89 -7.55 -8.38 4.41
CA LEU A 89 -8.32 -7.33 3.74
C LEU A 89 -8.98 -7.84 2.45
N MET A 90 -8.22 -8.56 1.63
CA MET A 90 -8.72 -9.16 0.40
C MET A 90 -9.90 -10.09 0.68
N GLY A 91 -9.74 -10.99 1.66
CA GLY A 91 -10.81 -11.90 2.08
C GLY A 91 -12.03 -11.16 2.62
N ALA A 92 -11.83 -10.15 3.47
CA ALA A 92 -12.91 -9.36 4.03
C ALA A 92 -13.73 -8.63 2.95
N VAL A 93 -13.08 -8.08 1.92
CA VAL A 93 -13.78 -7.41 0.81
C VAL A 93 -14.56 -8.41 -0.04
N LEU A 94 -13.95 -9.55 -0.39
CA LEU A 94 -14.62 -10.55 -1.23
C LEU A 94 -15.81 -11.21 -0.52
N ILE A 95 -15.73 -11.42 0.80
CA ILE A 95 -16.83 -11.94 1.61
C ILE A 95 -17.92 -10.89 1.80
N GLY A 96 -17.55 -9.63 2.06
CA GLY A 96 -18.50 -8.54 2.31
C GLY A 96 -19.25 -8.07 1.06
N PHE A 97 -18.66 -8.21 -0.13
CA PHE A 97 -19.24 -7.73 -1.39
C PHE A 97 -19.26 -8.82 -2.47
N PRO A 98 -20.22 -9.76 -2.42
CA PRO A 98 -20.28 -10.90 -3.35
C PRO A 98 -20.62 -10.51 -4.81
N ASN A 99 -21.27 -9.36 -5.03
CA ASN A 99 -21.62 -8.87 -6.38
C ASN A 99 -20.56 -7.92 -6.98
N LEU A 100 -19.38 -7.86 -6.35
CA LEU A 100 -18.33 -6.93 -6.75
C LEU A 100 -17.63 -7.46 -8.00
N ASN A 101 -17.32 -6.56 -8.93
CA ASN A 101 -16.66 -6.93 -10.18
C ASN A 101 -15.20 -7.34 -9.90
N VAL A 102 -14.99 -8.64 -9.70
CA VAL A 102 -13.73 -9.25 -9.26
C VAL A 102 -12.57 -8.87 -10.18
N LEU A 103 -12.83 -8.76 -11.49
CA LEU A 103 -11.81 -8.40 -12.48
C LEU A 103 -11.25 -6.98 -12.25
N LEU A 104 -12.14 -6.00 -12.01
CA LEU A 104 -11.75 -4.62 -11.72
C LEU A 104 -11.08 -4.48 -10.35
N PHE A 105 -11.54 -5.26 -9.38
CA PHE A 105 -10.94 -5.31 -8.04
C PHE A 105 -9.48 -5.77 -8.10
N PHE A 106 -9.21 -6.92 -8.75
CA PHE A 106 -7.84 -7.40 -8.91
C PHE A 106 -6.99 -6.47 -9.78
N SER A 107 -7.56 -5.85 -10.81
CA SER A 107 -6.84 -4.86 -11.63
C SER A 107 -6.35 -3.68 -10.79
N GLY A 108 -7.23 -3.08 -9.98
CA GLY A 108 -6.85 -2.02 -9.04
C GLY A 108 -5.82 -2.49 -8.03
N TYR A 109 -6.00 -3.68 -7.47
CA TYR A 109 -5.04 -4.27 -6.54
C TYR A 109 -3.64 -4.42 -7.15
N PHE A 110 -3.51 -5.07 -8.32
CA PHE A 110 -2.20 -5.33 -8.93
C PHE A 110 -1.51 -4.05 -9.39
N LEU A 111 -2.24 -3.10 -9.98
CA LEU A 111 -1.70 -1.81 -10.38
C LEU A 111 -1.10 -1.07 -9.19
N PHE A 112 -1.84 -1.01 -8.07
CA PHE A 112 -1.32 -0.37 -6.86
C PHE A 112 -0.22 -1.17 -6.20
N LEU A 113 -0.26 -2.50 -6.22
CA LEU A 113 0.80 -3.34 -5.67
C LEU A 113 2.14 -3.11 -6.38
N ILE A 114 2.11 -3.02 -7.72
CA ILE A 114 3.29 -2.71 -8.53
C ILE A 114 3.77 -1.28 -8.25
N CYS A 115 2.85 -0.32 -8.19
CA CYS A 115 3.17 1.08 -7.87
C CYS A 115 3.82 1.21 -6.48
N ASN A 116 3.26 0.54 -5.48
CA ASN A 116 3.76 0.45 -4.12
C ASN A 116 5.19 -0.12 -4.04
N GLY A 117 5.56 -1.04 -4.94
CA GLY A 117 6.92 -1.59 -5.01
C GLY A 117 7.90 -0.70 -5.77
N LEU A 118 7.46 -0.06 -6.85
CA LEU A 118 8.29 0.74 -7.74
C LEU A 118 8.57 2.15 -7.20
N LEU A 119 7.59 2.81 -6.59
CA LEU A 119 7.71 4.18 -6.07
C LEU A 119 8.91 4.39 -5.13
N PRO A 120 9.17 3.54 -4.12
CA PRO A 120 10.34 3.72 -3.26
C PRO A 120 11.67 3.53 -4.02
N ILE A 121 11.70 2.70 -5.08
CA ILE A 121 12.90 2.50 -5.92
C ILE A 121 13.17 3.76 -6.76
N PHE A 122 12.15 4.27 -7.43
CA PHE A 122 12.25 5.48 -8.27
C PHE A 122 12.62 6.72 -7.46
N LEU A 123 12.01 6.92 -6.28
CA LEU A 123 12.31 8.08 -5.43
C LEU A 123 13.70 7.99 -4.80
N LYS A 124 14.19 6.78 -4.51
CA LYS A 124 15.55 6.57 -4.01
C LYS A 124 16.62 6.83 -5.09
N GLN A 125 16.34 6.59 -6.36
CA GLN A 125 17.27 6.92 -7.45
C GLN A 125 17.39 8.43 -7.75
N ARG A 126 16.44 9.24 -7.26
CA ARG A 126 16.38 10.70 -7.49
C ARG A 126 16.90 11.54 -6.32
N THR A 127 17.28 10.92 -5.20
CA THR A 127 17.76 11.60 -3.97
C THR A 127 19.20 11.19 -3.69
#